data_AF-A0A812I0U3-F1
#
_entry.id   AF-A0A812I0U3-F1
#
_cell.length_a   1.000
_cell.length_b   1.000
_cell.length_c   1.000
_cell.angle_alpha   90.00
_cell.angle_beta   90.00
_cell.angle_gamma   90.00
#
_symmetry.space_group_name_H-M   'P 1'
#
loop_
_entity.id
_entity.type
_entity.pdbx_description
1 polymer ?
#
loop_
_entity_poly.entity_id
_entity_poly.type
_entity_poly.pdbx_seq_one_letter_code
_entity_poly.pdbx_strand_id
1 'polypeptide(L)'
;MAFSGFAAQPVQLDPRFRYAAAPETIVMQPEMTMTWWMPSGYTYQDKAQTQQQVLKLQELIRFEGPTEPKADALEVSLNVIDSDIAWEPKKDVGEVLFTLSQIAGTCEVASLVSGLHYMAKLSEQDAYGVMGGLENVLHDPRLANVLLVFRSKAHGVTTSRAIMRAIWALGKLGVRGKEVQGIIAELAQTSLPIISQFSCQELSNTLWGLARLSESLYGLMPEGTQLAYSVMMQSTTRLAQFSTQCLTNSLWAVAKLGLKGNECLFYIKEVMFREMSPQGLANSLWACAKLQSEPRAANLAVEAVKLFCRDAARRTRASENLLEMFFPQELSMALWAMAKLMGRRPRFKSKDDCFQDVWRFAESVASEAASRICDFSPQGVSTIAWSLATLDVMNGAEALYFFEVAAQVATLNIKAYPPQAIANCCWAFNRLSQKGYAIEYFGRVAADEALRRIDEFSWQDCSGIVSALMNTTPQSSMEVRLLAEEVVIRARSHCKKIGTQALLNIALSGVRLKVALEVMTPLVYEIGQAFDGHMHNLNEIDLRQWEEVQRYCHIHVPGSTAGKSREWKSGRGRRGK
;
A
#
# COMPACT_ATOMS: atom_id res chain seq x y z
N MET A 1 -43.63 -42.20 -15.32
CA MET A 1 -43.82 -42.07 -13.86
C MET A 1 -43.28 -40.72 -13.45
N ALA A 2 -44.18 -39.81 -13.07
CA ALA A 2 -43.86 -38.48 -12.61
C ALA A 2 -43.68 -38.49 -11.09
N PHE A 3 -42.69 -37.75 -10.58
CA PHE A 3 -42.78 -37.12 -9.27
C PHE A 3 -42.13 -35.74 -9.32
N SER A 4 -42.98 -34.75 -9.07
CA SER A 4 -42.73 -33.32 -8.98
C SER A 4 -42.60 -32.89 -7.51
N GLY A 5 -41.79 -31.86 -7.26
CA GLY A 5 -42.17 -30.81 -6.30
C GLY A 5 -41.58 -30.89 -4.89
N PHE A 6 -40.47 -30.16 -4.67
CA PHE A 6 -40.29 -29.39 -3.44
C PHE A 6 -39.85 -27.98 -3.83
N ALA A 7 -40.82 -27.06 -3.85
CA ALA A 7 -40.56 -25.63 -3.98
C ALA A 7 -40.08 -25.11 -2.62
N ALA A 8 -38.83 -24.65 -2.56
CA ALA A 8 -38.33 -23.87 -1.43
C ALA A 8 -39.05 -22.51 -1.43
N GLN A 9 -39.80 -22.22 -0.35
CA GLN A 9 -40.37 -20.90 -0.13
C GLN A 9 -39.26 -19.86 -0.04
N PRO A 10 -39.40 -18.68 -0.66
CA PRO A 10 -38.46 -17.59 -0.45
C PRO A 10 -38.60 -17.09 0.99
N VAL A 11 -37.53 -17.26 1.77
CA VAL A 11 -37.40 -16.63 3.09
C VAL A 11 -37.45 -15.11 2.88
N GLN A 12 -38.51 -14.47 3.36
CA GLN A 12 -38.58 -13.01 3.46
C GLN A 12 -37.54 -12.55 4.49
N LEU A 13 -36.44 -11.97 4.01
CA LEU A 13 -35.49 -11.23 4.83
C LEU A 13 -36.14 -9.94 5.33
N ASP A 14 -36.04 -9.66 6.64
CA ASP A 14 -36.53 -8.43 7.28
C ASP A 14 -35.94 -7.19 6.58
N PRO A 15 -36.77 -6.26 6.07
CA PRO A 15 -36.31 -5.07 5.35
C PRO A 15 -35.49 -4.08 6.21
N ARG A 16 -35.42 -4.25 7.54
CA ARG A 16 -34.60 -3.41 8.44
C ARG A 16 -33.10 -3.75 8.42
N PHE A 17 -32.69 -4.87 7.81
CA PHE A 17 -31.30 -5.32 7.76
C PHE A 17 -30.71 -5.37 6.33
N ARG A 18 -31.18 -4.51 5.43
CA ARG A 18 -30.46 -4.27 4.17
C ARG A 18 -29.31 -3.30 4.43
N TYR A 19 -28.14 -3.86 4.72
CA TYR A 19 -26.87 -3.14 4.59
C TYR A 19 -26.87 -2.48 3.21
N ALA A 20 -26.81 -1.15 3.20
CA ALA A 20 -26.46 -0.42 1.99
C ALA A 20 -25.15 -1.02 1.50
N ALA A 21 -25.16 -1.63 0.32
CA ALA A 21 -23.95 -1.86 -0.42
C ALA A 21 -23.35 -0.48 -0.66
N ALA A 22 -22.43 -0.07 0.22
CA ALA A 22 -21.56 1.06 -0.05
C ALA A 22 -20.82 0.72 -1.36
N PRO A 23 -20.87 1.61 -2.37
CA PRO A 23 -20.29 1.33 -3.67
C PRO A 23 -18.79 1.03 -3.53
N GLU A 24 -18.28 0.25 -4.49
CA GLU A 24 -16.93 -0.31 -4.61
C GLU A 24 -15.82 0.76 -4.75
N THR A 25 -16.09 1.99 -4.36
CA THR A 25 -15.28 3.20 -4.53
C THR A 25 -14.92 3.83 -3.18
N ILE A 26 -14.36 3.05 -2.25
CA ILE A 26 -13.63 3.60 -1.09
C ILE A 26 -12.32 2.83 -0.89
N VAL A 27 -11.23 3.59 -0.99
CA VAL A 27 -9.80 3.22 -0.87
C VAL A 27 -9.21 2.42 -2.05
N MET A 28 -9.17 3.02 -3.25
CA MET A 28 -7.86 3.05 -3.90
C MET A 28 -6.99 3.83 -2.92
N GLN A 29 -6.05 3.16 -2.25
CA GLN A 29 -4.98 3.92 -1.64
C GLN A 29 -4.42 4.76 -2.80
N PRO A 30 -4.25 6.10 -2.68
CA PRO A 30 -3.15 6.71 -3.43
C PRO A 30 -2.00 5.75 -3.17
N GLU A 31 -1.45 5.21 -4.26
CA GLU A 31 -0.70 3.96 -4.26
C GLU A 31 0.09 3.84 -2.95
N MET A 32 0.29 2.63 -2.41
CA MET A 32 1.46 2.45 -1.56
C MET A 32 2.74 2.72 -2.39
N THR A 33 2.94 3.90 -2.96
CA THR A 33 4.16 4.65 -2.77
C THR A 33 4.39 4.71 -1.26
N MET A 34 4.91 3.60 -0.73
CA MET A 34 5.77 3.62 0.44
C MET A 34 6.98 4.49 0.07
N THR A 35 6.75 5.79 -0.02
CA THR A 35 7.78 6.80 0.04
C THR A 35 8.28 6.75 1.46
N TRP A 36 9.32 5.94 1.63
CA TRP A 36 10.43 6.11 2.56
C TRP A 36 10.15 6.14 4.06
N TRP A 37 10.91 5.27 4.73
CA TRP A 37 11.60 5.53 5.99
C TRP A 37 10.77 5.59 7.28
N MET A 38 11.41 5.10 8.34
CA MET A 38 10.82 4.78 9.63
C MET A 38 10.33 6.03 10.37
N PRO A 39 9.13 6.02 10.98
CA PRO A 39 8.87 6.83 12.16
C PRO A 39 9.71 6.28 13.30
N SER A 40 10.71 7.08 13.71
CA SER A 40 11.81 6.71 14.59
C SER A 40 11.36 6.58 16.06
N GLY A 41 10.69 5.47 16.38
CA GLY A 41 10.41 5.03 17.74
C GLY A 41 11.05 3.69 18.11
N TYR A 42 11.55 2.92 17.13
CA TYR A 42 12.15 1.59 17.35
C TYR A 42 13.67 1.64 17.20
N THR A 43 14.35 1.23 18.26
CA THR A 43 15.81 1.27 18.40
C THR A 43 16.52 0.27 17.50
N TYR A 44 17.59 0.71 16.85
CA TYR A 44 18.53 -0.09 16.05
C TYR A 44 19.39 -1.08 16.88
N GLN A 45 18.99 -1.42 18.11
CA GLN A 45 19.61 -2.51 18.88
C GLN A 45 19.22 -3.90 18.33
N ASP A 46 18.16 -4.01 17.54
CA ASP A 46 17.64 -5.31 17.10
C ASP A 46 18.22 -5.81 15.77
N LYS A 47 19.02 -5.03 15.04
CA LYS A 47 19.63 -5.47 13.77
C LYS A 47 20.56 -6.69 13.95
N ALA A 48 21.28 -6.75 15.09
CA ALA A 48 22.12 -7.89 15.44
C ALA A 48 21.29 -9.14 15.81
N GLN A 49 20.13 -8.94 16.44
CA GLN A 49 19.16 -10.01 16.70
C GLN A 49 18.51 -10.50 15.41
N THR A 50 18.13 -9.62 14.48
CA THR A 50 17.58 -10.00 13.16
C THR A 50 18.61 -10.78 12.34
N GLN A 51 19.87 -10.36 12.36
CA GLN A 51 20.95 -11.08 11.67
C GLN A 51 21.26 -12.42 12.36
N GLN A 52 21.26 -12.46 13.70
CA GLN A 52 21.32 -13.72 14.45
C GLN A 52 20.10 -14.60 14.25
N GLN A 53 18.89 -14.06 14.04
CA GLN A 53 17.64 -14.79 13.84
C GLN A 53 17.53 -15.33 12.41
N VAL A 54 18.04 -14.61 11.42
CA VAL A 54 18.24 -15.11 10.05
C VAL A 54 19.28 -16.23 10.05
N LEU A 55 20.40 -16.07 10.77
CA LEU A 55 21.38 -17.13 11.00
C LEU A 55 20.77 -18.31 11.78
N LYS A 56 19.89 -18.06 12.75
CA LYS A 56 19.18 -19.10 13.53
C LYS A 56 18.19 -19.88 12.67
N LEU A 57 17.49 -19.23 11.73
CA LEU A 57 16.67 -19.90 10.72
C LEU A 57 17.53 -20.76 9.79
N GLN A 58 18.71 -20.26 9.37
CA GLN A 58 19.68 -21.05 8.62
C GLN A 58 20.22 -22.25 9.41
N GLU A 59 20.34 -22.15 10.74
CA GLU A 59 20.79 -23.24 11.62
C GLU A 59 19.68 -24.23 12.01
N LEU A 60 18.44 -23.77 12.21
CA LEU A 60 17.28 -24.58 12.60
C LEU A 60 16.71 -25.40 11.42
N ILE A 61 16.96 -24.95 10.18
CA ILE A 61 16.52 -25.60 8.94
C ILE A 61 17.66 -26.47 8.38
N ARG A 62 18.27 -27.33 9.22
CA ARG A 62 19.17 -28.38 8.70
C ARG A 62 18.35 -29.47 8.00
N PHE A 63 18.09 -29.25 6.71
CA PHE A 63 17.89 -30.34 5.76
C PHE A 63 19.27 -30.68 5.17
N GLU A 64 19.74 -31.91 5.40
CA GLU A 64 20.96 -32.45 4.78
C GLU A 64 20.73 -32.71 3.27
N GLY A 65 20.51 -31.64 2.50
CA GLY A 65 20.74 -31.60 1.06
C GLY A 65 22.21 -31.26 0.78
N PRO A 66 22.72 -31.49 -0.45
CA PRO A 66 24.14 -31.36 -0.74
C PRO A 66 24.64 -30.01 -0.27
N THR A 67 25.59 -30.05 0.66
CA THR A 67 26.21 -28.89 1.30
C THR A 67 26.49 -27.82 0.26
N GLU A 68 25.75 -26.72 0.34
CA GLU A 68 26.11 -25.49 -0.36
C GLU A 68 27.58 -25.20 -0.05
N PRO A 69 28.41 -24.89 -1.06
CA PRO A 69 29.75 -24.39 -0.77
C PRO A 69 29.57 -23.11 0.04
N LYS A 70 30.04 -23.13 1.30
CA LYS A 70 30.07 -21.97 2.20
C LYS A 70 30.53 -20.75 1.41
N ALA A 71 29.62 -19.79 1.19
CA ALA A 71 29.92 -18.54 0.49
C ALA A 71 30.95 -17.67 1.25
N ASP A 72 31.18 -17.97 2.52
CA ASP A 72 31.98 -17.15 3.45
C ASP A 72 33.49 -17.11 3.19
N ALA A 73 34.03 -17.94 2.28
CA ALA A 73 35.48 -17.93 1.95
C ALA A 73 35.80 -17.30 0.58
N LEU A 74 34.80 -17.11 -0.29
CA LEU A 74 34.96 -16.47 -1.60
C LEU A 74 34.42 -15.02 -1.63
N GLU A 75 33.62 -14.62 -0.64
CA GLU A 75 33.09 -13.26 -0.51
C GLU A 75 34.16 -12.19 -0.23
N VAL A 76 35.33 -12.56 0.30
CA VAL A 76 36.41 -11.61 0.57
C VAL A 76 37.19 -11.24 -0.70
N SER A 77 37.24 -12.09 -1.73
CA SER A 77 38.04 -11.84 -2.94
C SER A 77 37.28 -11.20 -4.12
N LEU A 78 35.95 -11.11 -4.04
CA LEU A 78 35.09 -10.58 -5.13
C LEU A 78 34.68 -9.11 -4.94
N ASN A 79 35.12 -8.45 -3.86
CA ASN A 79 34.78 -7.06 -3.50
C ASN A 79 35.58 -5.97 -4.23
N VAL A 80 36.54 -6.35 -5.08
CA VAL A 80 37.34 -5.39 -5.86
C VAL A 80 36.52 -4.93 -7.06
N ILE A 81 36.00 -3.70 -7.01
CA ILE A 81 36.05 -2.87 -8.20
C ILE A 81 37.53 -2.51 -8.34
N ASP A 82 38.09 -2.55 -9.54
CA ASP A 82 39.29 -1.80 -9.90
C ASP A 82 38.99 -0.30 -9.75
N SER A 83 38.75 0.15 -8.52
CA SER A 83 38.75 1.55 -8.14
C SER A 83 40.08 1.77 -7.46
N ASP A 84 40.88 2.69 -7.98
CA ASP A 84 42.17 3.06 -7.40
C ASP A 84 42.06 3.67 -5.98
N ILE A 85 40.83 3.80 -5.45
CA ILE A 85 40.52 4.44 -4.19
C ILE A 85 39.97 3.43 -3.21
N ALA A 86 40.80 3.05 -2.24
CA ALA A 86 40.33 2.42 -1.02
C ALA A 86 39.63 3.49 -0.16
N TRP A 87 38.31 3.38 0.00
CA TRP A 87 37.57 4.22 0.93
C TRP A 87 37.99 3.84 2.35
N GLU A 88 38.83 4.65 2.98
CA GLU A 88 39.05 4.56 4.43
C GLU A 88 37.71 4.63 5.16
N PRO A 89 37.52 3.91 6.29
CA PRO A 89 36.25 3.92 7.01
C PRO A 89 35.81 5.35 7.34
N LYS A 90 34.76 5.83 6.66
CA LYS A 90 34.15 7.14 6.93
C LYS A 90 32.98 6.97 7.88
N LYS A 91 32.72 7.99 8.69
CA LYS A 91 31.75 7.92 9.78
C LYS A 91 30.32 8.16 9.32
N ASP A 92 30.14 9.02 8.31
CA ASP A 92 28.84 9.48 7.86
C ASP A 92 28.82 9.72 6.34
N VAL A 93 27.62 9.92 5.78
CA VAL A 93 27.46 10.14 4.33
C VAL A 93 28.05 11.47 3.86
N GLY A 94 28.19 12.46 4.75
CA GLY A 94 28.73 13.78 4.47
C GLY A 94 30.25 13.77 4.25
N GLU A 95 31.00 12.99 5.03
CA GLU A 95 32.44 12.79 4.86
C GLU A 95 32.77 12.15 3.50
N VAL A 96 31.96 11.17 3.09
CA VAL A 96 32.12 10.53 1.78
C VAL A 96 31.78 11.51 0.67
N LEU A 97 30.70 12.28 0.80
CA LEU A 97 30.35 13.31 -0.19
C LEU A 97 31.46 14.36 -0.31
N PHE A 98 32.01 14.82 0.82
CA PHE A 98 33.12 15.77 0.83
C PHE A 98 34.30 15.21 0.03
N THR A 99 34.76 14.00 0.37
CA THR A 99 35.88 13.34 -0.31
C THR A 99 35.60 13.18 -1.80
N LEU A 100 34.42 12.65 -2.16
CA LEU A 100 34.02 12.43 -3.54
C LEU A 100 33.95 13.74 -4.33
N SER A 101 33.50 14.84 -3.71
CA SER A 101 33.43 16.16 -4.34
C SER A 101 34.81 16.74 -4.68
N GLN A 102 35.85 16.42 -3.90
CA GLN A 102 37.21 16.88 -4.16
C GLN A 102 37.85 16.16 -5.35
N ILE A 103 37.48 14.90 -5.57
CA ILE A 103 38.12 14.04 -6.59
C ILE A 103 37.28 13.86 -7.86
N ALA A 104 35.99 14.21 -7.85
CA ALA A 104 35.06 13.85 -8.92
C ALA A 104 35.54 14.24 -10.33
N GLY A 105 36.14 15.43 -10.46
CA GLY A 105 36.65 15.95 -11.73
C GLY A 105 37.78 15.10 -12.32
N THR A 106 38.70 14.60 -11.48
CA THR A 106 39.93 13.94 -11.91
C THR A 106 39.91 12.42 -11.81
N CYS A 107 38.99 11.84 -11.01
CA CYS A 107 38.94 10.40 -10.81
C CYS A 107 38.29 9.64 -11.99
N GLU A 108 38.58 8.34 -12.08
CA GLU A 108 37.90 7.45 -13.01
C GLU A 108 36.42 7.24 -12.64
N VAL A 109 35.61 6.84 -13.62
CA VAL A 109 34.19 6.57 -13.38
C VAL A 109 33.95 5.44 -12.37
N ALA A 110 34.85 4.46 -12.31
CA ALA A 110 34.81 3.38 -11.33
C ALA A 110 34.84 3.92 -9.87
N SER A 111 35.66 4.94 -9.63
CA SER A 111 35.76 5.62 -8.33
C SER A 111 34.50 6.41 -7.98
N LEU A 112 33.84 7.04 -8.98
CA LEU A 112 32.53 7.68 -8.78
C LEU A 112 31.46 6.66 -8.38
N VAL A 113 31.38 5.53 -9.10
CA VAL A 113 30.43 4.45 -8.80
C VAL A 113 30.71 3.86 -7.42
N SER A 114 31.98 3.59 -7.09
CA SER A 114 32.40 3.05 -5.80
C SER A 114 32.02 4.00 -4.65
N GLY A 115 32.28 5.30 -4.80
CA GLY A 115 31.95 6.32 -3.80
C GLY A 115 30.46 6.48 -3.59
N LEU A 116 29.67 6.61 -4.65
CA LEU A 116 28.20 6.67 -4.55
C LEU A 116 27.63 5.40 -3.92
N HIS A 117 28.18 4.23 -4.25
CA HIS A 117 27.78 2.97 -3.63
C HIS A 117 28.12 2.92 -2.14
N TYR A 118 29.29 3.42 -1.74
CA TYR A 118 29.69 3.50 -0.34
C TYR A 118 28.81 4.47 0.44
N MET A 119 28.51 5.66 -0.12
CA MET A 119 27.52 6.59 0.44
C MET A 119 26.16 5.91 0.64
N ALA A 120 25.68 5.18 -0.37
CA ALA A 120 24.41 4.48 -0.30
C ALA A 120 24.38 3.42 0.81
N LYS A 121 25.50 2.71 1.04
CA LYS A 121 25.63 1.74 2.15
C LYS A 121 25.65 2.43 3.52
N LEU A 122 26.40 3.52 3.66
CA LEU A 122 26.46 4.30 4.90
C LEU A 122 25.13 4.98 5.23
N SER A 123 24.33 5.35 4.23
CA SER A 123 23.00 5.93 4.45
C SER A 123 22.06 5.02 5.25
N GLU A 124 22.32 3.70 5.29
CA GLU A 124 21.57 2.75 6.13
C GLU A 124 21.96 2.80 7.61
N GLN A 125 23.16 3.31 7.91
CA GLN A 125 23.76 3.40 9.25
C GLN A 125 23.59 4.82 9.82
N ASP A 126 23.68 5.83 8.96
CA ASP A 126 23.65 7.26 9.30
C ASP A 126 22.23 7.83 9.49
N ALA A 127 21.24 6.94 9.62
CA ALA A 127 19.86 7.27 9.95
C ALA A 127 19.69 7.95 11.33
N TYR A 128 20.74 7.92 12.17
CA TYR A 128 20.74 8.42 13.56
C TYR A 128 21.95 9.32 13.87
N GLY A 129 22.69 9.78 12.86
CA GLY A 129 23.83 10.67 13.03
C GLY A 129 23.42 12.07 13.48
N VAL A 130 24.06 12.57 14.55
CA VAL A 130 23.83 13.89 15.16
C VAL A 130 24.26 15.05 14.23
N MET A 131 24.89 14.75 13.09
CA MET A 131 25.30 15.74 12.08
C MET A 131 24.83 15.33 10.68
N GLY A 132 23.74 15.94 10.20
CA GLY A 132 23.57 16.17 8.76
C GLY A 132 23.20 14.96 7.88
N GLY A 133 22.32 14.05 8.33
CA GLY A 133 21.95 12.80 7.63
C GLY A 133 21.49 12.91 6.15
N LEU A 134 21.17 11.77 5.52
CA LEU A 134 20.89 11.62 4.07
C LEU A 134 20.07 12.75 3.43
N GLU A 135 19.05 13.26 4.12
CA GLU A 135 18.22 14.37 3.62
C GLU A 135 19.02 15.67 3.38
N ASN A 136 19.96 16.00 4.26
CA ASN A 136 20.84 17.16 4.06
C ASN A 136 21.78 16.95 2.87
N VAL A 137 22.31 15.73 2.71
CA VAL A 137 23.17 15.35 1.57
C VAL A 137 22.41 15.47 0.25
N LEU A 138 21.11 15.15 0.21
CA LEU A 138 20.28 15.28 -0.99
C LEU A 138 20.08 16.73 -1.43
N HIS A 139 20.17 17.69 -0.50
CA HIS A 139 20.10 19.12 -0.78
C HIS A 139 21.48 19.78 -0.94
N ASP A 140 22.56 19.02 -0.79
CA ASP A 140 23.92 19.55 -0.85
C ASP A 140 24.37 19.81 -2.31
N PRO A 141 24.83 21.02 -2.65
CA PRO A 141 25.29 21.35 -4.00
C PRO A 141 26.49 20.50 -4.47
N ARG A 142 27.29 19.97 -3.54
CA ARG A 142 28.39 19.06 -3.87
C ARG A 142 27.88 17.78 -4.51
N LEU A 143 26.74 17.24 -4.06
CA LEU A 143 26.15 16.04 -4.65
C LEU A 143 25.67 16.31 -6.07
N ALA A 144 25.05 17.46 -6.30
CA ALA A 144 24.63 17.87 -7.65
C ALA A 144 25.83 17.95 -8.61
N ASN A 145 26.97 18.50 -8.17
CA ASN A 145 28.21 18.54 -8.95
C ASN A 145 28.78 17.14 -9.21
N VAL A 146 28.79 16.26 -8.21
CA VAL A 146 29.23 14.86 -8.37
C VAL A 146 28.36 14.15 -9.41
N LEU A 147 27.04 14.31 -9.37
CA LEU A 147 26.11 13.70 -10.34
C LEU A 147 26.29 14.28 -11.75
N LEU A 148 26.54 15.58 -11.87
CA LEU A 148 26.85 16.21 -13.17
C LEU A 148 28.13 15.62 -13.79
N VAL A 149 29.19 15.49 -12.99
CA VAL A 149 30.44 14.87 -13.46
C VAL A 149 30.22 13.40 -13.78
N PHE A 150 29.48 12.66 -12.95
CA PHE A 150 29.16 11.27 -13.24
C PHE A 150 28.41 11.12 -14.56
N ARG A 151 27.42 11.98 -14.85
CA ARG A 151 26.73 11.97 -16.15
C ARG A 151 27.70 12.08 -17.32
N SER A 152 28.68 12.97 -17.26
CA SER A 152 29.68 13.13 -18.34
C SER A 152 30.55 11.89 -18.57
N LYS A 153 30.72 11.04 -17.54
CA LYS A 153 31.56 9.84 -17.56
C LYS A 153 30.76 8.53 -17.63
N ALA A 154 29.42 8.59 -17.61
CA ALA A 154 28.54 7.42 -17.44
C ALA A 154 28.69 6.37 -18.57
N HIS A 155 29.00 6.81 -19.79
CA HIS A 155 29.31 5.93 -20.93
C HIS A 155 30.49 4.98 -20.68
N GLY A 156 31.40 5.33 -19.75
CA GLY A 156 32.53 4.49 -19.35
C GLY A 156 32.15 3.36 -18.38
N VAL A 157 30.90 3.30 -17.90
CA VAL A 157 30.41 2.23 -17.03
C VAL A 157 29.93 1.05 -17.88
N THR A 158 30.84 0.10 -18.12
CA THR A 158 30.63 -0.98 -19.10
C THR A 158 30.53 -2.38 -18.49
N THR A 159 30.82 -2.55 -17.21
CA THR A 159 30.72 -3.86 -16.53
C THR A 159 29.37 -4.03 -15.84
N SER A 160 28.80 -5.24 -15.87
CA SER A 160 27.49 -5.53 -15.25
C SER A 160 27.44 -5.12 -13.77
N ARG A 161 28.52 -5.40 -13.03
CA ARG A 161 28.66 -5.04 -11.62
C ARG A 161 28.67 -3.54 -11.38
N ALA A 162 29.40 -2.77 -12.18
CA ALA A 162 29.48 -1.31 -12.03
C ALA A 162 28.14 -0.65 -12.39
N ILE A 163 27.49 -1.12 -13.46
CA ILE A 163 26.14 -0.68 -13.85
C ILE A 163 25.16 -0.91 -12.71
N MET A 164 25.09 -2.14 -12.19
CA MET A 164 24.18 -2.48 -11.09
C MET A 164 24.47 -1.62 -9.87
N ARG A 165 25.75 -1.48 -9.46
CA ARG A 165 26.10 -0.68 -8.27
C ARG A 165 25.73 0.78 -8.44
N ALA A 166 25.90 1.35 -9.63
CA ALA A 166 25.49 2.71 -9.94
C ALA A 166 23.97 2.87 -9.81
N ILE A 167 23.18 2.05 -10.52
CA ILE A 167 21.72 2.11 -10.50
C ILE A 167 21.18 1.88 -9.08
N TRP A 168 21.71 0.88 -8.38
CA TRP A 168 21.34 0.59 -7.00
C TRP A 168 21.67 1.75 -6.07
N ALA A 169 22.86 2.33 -6.17
CA ALA A 169 23.28 3.44 -5.32
C ALA A 169 22.42 4.69 -5.54
N LEU A 170 22.17 5.05 -6.80
CA LEU A 170 21.32 6.19 -7.16
C LEU A 170 19.89 5.99 -6.60
N GLY A 171 19.32 4.80 -6.79
CA GLY A 171 18.00 4.47 -6.23
C GLY A 171 17.97 4.44 -4.71
N LYS A 172 19.02 3.92 -4.08
CA LYS A 172 19.12 3.84 -2.61
C LYS A 172 19.26 5.22 -1.96
N LEU A 173 20.05 6.11 -2.55
CA LEU A 173 20.18 7.49 -2.10
C LEU A 173 18.90 8.29 -2.33
N GLY A 174 18.06 7.91 -3.30
CA GLY A 174 16.84 8.63 -3.62
C GLY A 174 17.11 9.94 -4.37
N VAL A 175 18.23 10.02 -5.10
CA VAL A 175 18.62 11.19 -5.90
C VAL A 175 17.61 11.47 -7.01
N ARG A 176 17.54 12.73 -7.44
CA ARG A 176 16.52 13.25 -8.36
C ARG A 176 17.13 14.20 -9.39
N GLY A 177 16.35 14.51 -10.42
CA GLY A 177 16.67 15.56 -11.39
C GLY A 177 17.23 15.05 -12.72
N LYS A 178 17.43 15.99 -13.65
CA LYS A 178 17.80 15.72 -15.05
C LYS A 178 19.14 14.98 -15.19
N GLU A 179 20.07 15.17 -14.26
CA GLU A 179 21.37 14.49 -14.33
C GLU A 179 21.25 13.01 -14.04
N VAL A 180 20.42 12.64 -13.07
CA VAL A 180 20.11 11.23 -12.75
C VAL A 180 19.40 10.57 -13.93
N GLN A 181 18.45 11.25 -14.56
CA GLN A 181 17.78 10.77 -15.78
C GLN A 181 18.79 10.53 -16.91
N GLY A 182 19.73 11.46 -17.12
CA GLY A 182 20.79 11.31 -18.11
C GLY A 182 21.74 10.14 -17.81
N ILE A 183 22.13 9.95 -16.54
CA ILE A 183 22.94 8.79 -16.13
C ILE A 183 22.21 7.49 -16.43
N ILE A 184 20.92 7.38 -16.08
CA ILE A 184 20.13 6.16 -16.34
C ILE A 184 20.04 5.87 -17.83
N ALA A 185 19.87 6.89 -18.68
CA ALA A 185 19.82 6.71 -20.13
C ALA A 185 21.14 6.15 -20.69
N GLU A 186 22.29 6.67 -20.24
CA GLU A 186 23.61 6.15 -20.61
C GLU A 186 23.82 4.71 -20.10
N LEU A 187 23.50 4.45 -18.83
CA LEU A 187 23.63 3.12 -18.25
C LEU A 187 22.71 2.11 -18.95
N ALA A 188 21.52 2.51 -19.41
CA ALA A 188 20.66 1.66 -20.22
C ALA A 188 21.32 1.28 -21.54
N GLN A 189 21.95 2.23 -22.24
CA GLN A 189 22.66 1.97 -23.49
C GLN A 189 23.83 0.99 -23.30
N THR A 190 24.60 1.13 -22.22
CA THR A 190 25.73 0.20 -21.95
C THR A 190 25.26 -1.15 -21.40
N SER A 191 24.10 -1.22 -20.74
CA SER A 191 23.54 -2.45 -20.17
C SER A 191 23.01 -3.41 -21.24
N LEU A 192 22.25 -2.90 -22.21
CA LEU A 192 21.48 -3.75 -23.14
C LEU A 192 22.34 -4.75 -23.92
N PRO A 193 23.54 -4.41 -24.44
CA PRO A 193 24.40 -5.35 -25.15
C PRO A 193 24.96 -6.49 -24.29
N ILE A 194 25.11 -6.27 -22.98
CA ILE A 194 25.75 -7.24 -22.05
C ILE A 194 24.77 -7.82 -21.02
N ILE A 195 23.47 -7.57 -21.15
CA ILE A 195 22.46 -7.94 -20.15
C ILE A 195 22.43 -9.44 -19.84
N SER A 196 22.76 -10.29 -20.83
CA SER A 196 22.85 -11.74 -20.67
C SER A 196 23.97 -12.18 -19.74
N GLN A 197 24.99 -11.33 -19.54
CA GLN A 197 26.15 -11.57 -18.67
C GLN A 197 25.87 -11.21 -17.20
N PHE A 198 24.77 -10.50 -16.90
CA PHE A 198 24.44 -10.12 -15.54
C PHE A 198 24.14 -11.38 -14.72
N SER A 199 24.66 -11.42 -13.49
CA SER A 199 24.27 -12.43 -12.51
C SER A 199 22.82 -12.23 -12.04
N CYS A 200 22.22 -13.24 -11.41
CA CYS A 200 20.88 -13.15 -10.83
C CYS A 200 20.76 -11.98 -9.83
N GLN A 201 21.81 -11.78 -9.00
CA GLN A 201 21.87 -10.68 -8.05
C GLN A 201 21.98 -9.34 -8.76
N GLU A 202 22.77 -9.26 -9.83
CA GLU A 202 22.90 -8.03 -10.61
C GLU A 202 21.60 -7.63 -11.30
N LEU A 203 20.89 -8.58 -11.89
CA LEU A 203 19.55 -8.38 -12.47
C LEU A 203 18.56 -7.89 -11.40
N SER A 204 18.51 -8.58 -10.26
CA SER A 204 17.59 -8.23 -9.16
C SER A 204 17.86 -6.83 -8.59
N ASN A 205 19.13 -6.51 -8.30
CA ASN A 205 19.49 -5.20 -7.75
C ASN A 205 19.32 -4.07 -8.76
N THR A 206 19.51 -4.34 -10.06
CA THR A 206 19.23 -3.38 -11.13
C THR A 206 17.74 -3.05 -11.16
N LEU A 207 16.85 -4.06 -11.16
CA LEU A 207 15.41 -3.86 -11.06
C LEU A 207 15.03 -3.07 -9.81
N TRP A 208 15.57 -3.46 -8.65
CA TRP A 208 15.30 -2.79 -7.38
C TRP A 208 15.71 -1.30 -7.43
N GLY A 209 16.91 -0.99 -7.93
CA GLY A 209 17.40 0.38 -8.05
C GLY A 209 16.52 1.22 -9.00
N LEU A 210 16.14 0.66 -10.15
CA LEU A 210 15.21 1.30 -11.10
C LEU A 210 13.84 1.56 -10.47
N ALA A 211 13.31 0.62 -9.69
CA ALA A 211 12.04 0.79 -8.98
C ALA A 211 12.08 1.92 -7.94
N ARG A 212 13.21 2.08 -7.24
CA ARG A 212 13.42 3.21 -6.32
C ARG A 212 13.56 4.54 -7.05
N LEU A 213 14.28 4.55 -8.17
CA LEU A 213 14.45 5.74 -9.01
C LEU A 213 13.12 6.19 -9.63
N SER A 214 12.24 5.27 -10.01
CA SER A 214 10.91 5.59 -10.51
C SER A 214 10.12 6.45 -9.51
N GLU A 215 10.23 6.16 -8.21
CA GLU A 215 9.57 6.95 -7.17
C GLU A 215 10.18 8.34 -7.01
N SER A 216 11.51 8.45 -7.06
CA SER A 216 12.20 9.74 -6.89
C SER A 216 12.09 10.64 -8.13
N LEU A 217 11.84 10.06 -9.31
CA LEU A 217 11.74 10.74 -10.60
C LEU A 217 10.30 10.95 -11.09
N TYR A 218 9.29 10.55 -10.30
CA TYR A 218 7.87 10.58 -10.70
C TYR A 218 7.58 9.76 -11.97
N GLY A 219 8.23 8.60 -12.09
CA GLY A 219 8.21 7.71 -13.25
C GLY A 219 9.58 7.58 -13.90
N LEU A 220 9.85 6.43 -14.51
CA LEU A 220 11.06 6.24 -15.34
C LEU A 220 10.88 6.86 -16.72
N MET A 221 11.99 7.36 -17.26
CA MET A 221 12.10 7.73 -18.68
C MET A 221 12.02 6.48 -19.58
N PRO A 222 11.78 6.63 -20.90
CA PRO A 222 11.66 5.50 -21.83
C PRO A 222 12.84 4.52 -21.79
N GLU A 223 14.07 5.02 -21.71
CA GLU A 223 15.30 4.23 -21.67
C GLU A 223 15.41 3.41 -20.39
N GLY A 224 15.09 4.01 -19.24
CA GLY A 224 15.04 3.32 -17.95
C GLY A 224 13.93 2.25 -17.91
N THR A 225 12.79 2.56 -18.53
CA THR A 225 11.68 1.61 -18.68
C THR A 225 12.07 0.44 -19.59
N GLN A 226 12.75 0.72 -20.71
CA GLN A 226 13.27 -0.31 -21.61
C GLN A 226 14.27 -1.22 -20.90
N LEU A 227 15.22 -0.64 -20.15
CA LEU A 227 16.15 -1.42 -19.34
C LEU A 227 15.41 -2.32 -18.34
N ALA A 228 14.43 -1.78 -17.62
CA ALA A 228 13.65 -2.56 -16.66
C ALA A 228 12.93 -3.75 -17.33
N TYR A 229 12.32 -3.54 -18.49
CA TYR A 229 11.71 -4.61 -19.28
C TYR A 229 12.74 -5.66 -19.72
N SER A 230 13.89 -5.24 -20.25
CA SER A 230 14.95 -6.16 -20.68
C SER A 230 15.51 -6.97 -19.50
N VAL A 231 15.70 -6.35 -18.33
CA VAL A 231 16.15 -7.04 -17.12
C VAL A 231 15.10 -8.06 -16.66
N MET A 232 13.81 -7.69 -16.64
CA MET A 232 12.72 -8.61 -16.32
C MET A 232 12.71 -9.82 -17.27
N MET A 233 12.79 -9.59 -18.59
CA MET A 233 12.85 -10.68 -19.57
C MET A 233 14.07 -11.57 -19.33
N GLN A 234 15.25 -10.99 -19.11
CA GLN A 234 16.47 -11.76 -18.87
C GLN A 234 16.45 -12.54 -17.55
N SER A 235 15.82 -12.00 -16.51
CA SER A 235 15.57 -12.71 -15.25
C SER A 235 14.67 -13.93 -15.47
N THR A 236 13.62 -13.81 -16.28
CA THR A 236 12.65 -14.91 -16.49
C THR A 236 13.26 -16.17 -17.09
N THR A 237 14.38 -16.05 -17.82
CA THR A 237 15.07 -17.21 -18.40
C THR A 237 15.80 -18.07 -17.36
N ARG A 238 15.97 -17.60 -16.11
CA ARG A 238 16.80 -18.24 -15.09
C ARG A 238 16.30 -18.06 -13.65
N LEU A 239 15.01 -17.84 -13.44
CA LEU A 239 14.43 -17.59 -12.10
C LEU A 239 14.75 -18.67 -11.08
N ALA A 240 14.83 -19.93 -11.48
CA ALA A 240 15.19 -21.03 -10.58
C ALA A 240 16.59 -20.86 -9.93
N GLN A 241 17.50 -20.10 -10.56
CA GLN A 241 18.84 -19.82 -10.07
C GLN A 241 18.90 -18.58 -9.15
N PHE A 242 17.81 -17.84 -9.01
CA PHE A 242 17.77 -16.69 -8.11
C PHE A 242 17.71 -17.21 -6.66
N SER A 243 18.45 -16.54 -5.76
CA SER A 243 18.19 -16.70 -4.33
C SER A 243 16.78 -16.20 -4.02
N THR A 244 16.18 -16.69 -2.92
CA THR A 244 14.87 -16.20 -2.47
C THR A 244 14.85 -14.68 -2.38
N GLN A 245 15.87 -14.06 -1.79
CA GLN A 245 15.95 -12.60 -1.68
C GLN A 245 15.94 -11.91 -3.05
N CYS A 246 16.68 -12.45 -4.03
CA CYS A 246 16.67 -11.90 -5.39
C CYS A 246 15.28 -12.04 -6.04
N LEU A 247 14.58 -13.15 -5.82
CA LEU A 247 13.23 -13.36 -6.34
C LEU A 247 12.23 -12.35 -5.76
N THR A 248 12.20 -12.21 -4.43
CA THR A 248 11.24 -11.33 -3.76
C THR A 248 11.51 -9.86 -4.09
N ASN A 249 12.79 -9.45 -4.15
CA ASN A 249 13.17 -8.10 -4.59
C ASN A 249 12.79 -7.82 -6.04
N SER A 250 13.01 -8.79 -6.94
CA SER A 250 12.66 -8.62 -8.35
C SER A 250 11.16 -8.56 -8.56
N LEU A 251 10.39 -9.43 -7.88
CA LEU A 251 8.92 -9.39 -7.92
C LEU A 251 8.38 -8.06 -7.39
N TRP A 252 8.92 -7.57 -6.27
CA TRP A 252 8.57 -6.25 -5.74
C TRP A 252 8.88 -5.13 -6.73
N ALA A 253 10.07 -5.13 -7.33
CA ALA A 253 10.49 -4.12 -8.29
C ALA A 253 9.64 -4.12 -9.57
N VAL A 254 9.35 -5.31 -10.12
CA VAL A 254 8.46 -5.50 -11.27
C VAL A 254 7.08 -4.91 -10.99
N ALA A 255 6.50 -5.21 -9.83
CA ALA A 255 5.20 -4.68 -9.40
C ALA A 255 5.22 -3.17 -9.17
N LYS A 256 6.27 -2.65 -8.53
CA LYS A 256 6.46 -1.22 -8.24
C LYS A 256 6.64 -0.39 -9.50
N LEU A 257 7.35 -0.92 -10.49
CA LEU A 257 7.54 -0.29 -11.80
C LEU A 257 6.31 -0.37 -12.70
N GLY A 258 5.28 -1.13 -12.30
CA GLY A 258 4.09 -1.36 -13.13
C GLY A 258 4.42 -2.07 -14.44
N LEU A 259 5.49 -2.88 -14.47
CA LEU A 259 5.82 -3.68 -15.64
C LEU A 259 4.71 -4.70 -15.89
N LYS A 260 4.41 -4.94 -17.17
CA LYS A 260 3.26 -5.75 -17.59
C LYS A 260 3.72 -6.88 -18.48
N GLY A 261 3.00 -8.01 -18.45
CA GLY A 261 3.27 -9.18 -19.27
C GLY A 261 2.96 -10.48 -18.53
N ASN A 262 2.91 -11.59 -19.26
CA ASN A 262 2.74 -12.92 -18.67
C ASN A 262 3.95 -13.31 -17.81
N GLU A 263 5.08 -12.66 -18.03
CA GLU A 263 6.36 -12.85 -17.35
C GLU A 263 6.27 -12.57 -15.85
N CYS A 264 5.41 -11.64 -15.44
CA CYS A 264 5.13 -11.36 -14.03
C CYS A 264 4.63 -12.61 -13.29
N LEU A 265 3.92 -13.51 -13.98
CA LEU A 265 3.44 -14.77 -13.40
C LEU A 265 4.55 -15.76 -13.10
N PHE A 266 5.66 -15.72 -13.85
CA PHE A 266 6.78 -16.62 -13.59
C PHE A 266 7.43 -16.29 -12.24
N TYR A 267 7.54 -15.01 -11.89
CA TYR A 267 8.01 -14.60 -10.56
C TYR A 267 7.09 -15.10 -9.44
N ILE A 268 5.77 -14.93 -9.59
CA ILE A 268 4.79 -15.38 -8.58
C ILE A 268 4.88 -16.91 -8.38
N LYS A 269 4.93 -17.66 -9.49
CA LYS A 269 5.05 -19.13 -9.44
C LYS A 269 6.35 -19.57 -8.78
N GLU A 270 7.47 -18.90 -9.08
CA GLU A 270 8.76 -19.26 -8.50
C GLU A 270 8.82 -18.93 -7.00
N VAL A 271 8.30 -17.77 -6.58
CA VAL A 271 8.32 -17.32 -5.18
C VAL A 271 7.46 -18.21 -4.27
N MET A 272 6.31 -18.70 -4.75
CA MET A 272 5.33 -19.46 -3.94
C MET A 272 5.94 -20.68 -3.24
N PHE A 273 6.96 -21.30 -3.84
CA PHE A 273 7.57 -22.53 -3.32
C PHE A 273 8.89 -22.30 -2.57
N ARG A 274 9.29 -21.03 -2.38
CA ARG A 274 10.54 -20.69 -1.68
C ARG A 274 10.28 -20.45 -0.20
N GLU A 275 11.24 -20.84 0.64
CA GLU A 275 11.31 -20.36 2.02
C GLU A 275 11.75 -18.90 2.03
N MET A 276 11.06 -18.06 2.79
CA MET A 276 11.19 -16.61 2.79
C MET A 276 11.36 -16.07 4.20
N SER A 277 12.17 -15.02 4.32
CA SER A 277 12.14 -14.16 5.50
C SER A 277 10.78 -13.46 5.62
N PRO A 278 10.41 -12.97 6.82
CA PRO A 278 9.24 -12.11 7.02
C PRO A 278 9.12 -10.98 5.98
N GLN A 279 10.21 -10.24 5.78
CA GLN A 279 10.32 -9.20 4.76
C GLN A 279 10.03 -9.73 3.35
N GLY A 280 10.62 -10.87 2.98
CA GLY A 280 10.42 -11.50 1.68
C GLY A 280 8.97 -11.90 1.44
N LEU A 281 8.30 -12.43 2.46
CA LEU A 281 6.88 -12.80 2.39
C LEU A 281 6.00 -11.57 2.22
N ALA A 282 6.20 -10.54 3.05
CA ALA A 282 5.42 -9.30 3.00
C ALA A 282 5.59 -8.58 1.65
N ASN A 283 6.82 -8.44 1.16
CA ASN A 283 7.10 -7.80 -0.14
C ASN A 283 6.46 -8.55 -1.30
N SER A 284 6.50 -9.89 -1.27
CA SER A 284 5.92 -10.72 -2.32
C SER A 284 4.40 -10.67 -2.33
N LEU A 285 3.76 -10.69 -1.16
CA LEU A 285 2.31 -10.51 -1.04
C LEU A 285 1.90 -9.13 -1.55
N TRP A 286 2.61 -8.08 -1.13
CA TRP A 286 2.36 -6.71 -1.60
C TRP A 286 2.48 -6.60 -3.12
N ALA A 287 3.53 -7.19 -3.70
CA ALA A 287 3.75 -7.19 -5.14
C ALA A 287 2.61 -7.90 -5.89
N CYS A 288 2.17 -9.06 -5.40
CA CYS A 288 0.99 -9.76 -5.93
C CYS A 288 -0.27 -8.87 -5.88
N ALA A 289 -0.52 -8.17 -4.76
CA ALA A 289 -1.65 -7.27 -4.60
C ALA A 289 -1.61 -6.10 -5.58
N LYS A 290 -0.43 -5.52 -5.78
CA LYS A 290 -0.20 -4.42 -6.72
C LYS A 290 -0.42 -4.87 -8.17
N LEU A 291 0.10 -6.04 -8.55
CA LEU A 291 -0.08 -6.60 -9.89
C LEU A 291 -1.53 -6.97 -10.19
N GLN A 292 -2.31 -7.47 -9.21
CA GLN A 292 -3.72 -7.79 -9.41
C GLN A 292 -4.61 -6.55 -9.58
N SER A 293 -4.24 -5.42 -8.98
CA SER A 293 -5.01 -4.17 -9.03
C SER A 293 -4.99 -3.49 -10.41
N GLU A 294 -4.20 -3.99 -11.36
CA GLU A 294 -4.13 -3.47 -12.73
C GLU A 294 -5.22 -4.09 -13.64
N PRO A 295 -6.11 -3.29 -14.27
CA PRO A 295 -7.25 -3.77 -15.08
C PRO A 295 -6.88 -4.75 -16.20
N ARG A 296 -5.65 -4.67 -16.73
CA ARG A 296 -5.14 -5.54 -17.81
C ARG A 296 -4.49 -6.83 -17.28
N ALA A 297 -4.19 -6.92 -15.99
CA ALA A 297 -3.63 -8.09 -15.33
C ALA A 297 -4.68 -8.91 -14.55
N ALA A 298 -5.91 -8.39 -14.43
CA ALA A 298 -7.00 -8.93 -13.61
C ALA A 298 -7.37 -10.42 -13.86
N ASN A 299 -7.00 -10.98 -15.02
CA ASN A 299 -7.29 -12.37 -15.36
C ASN A 299 -6.12 -13.36 -15.18
N LEU A 300 -4.91 -12.89 -14.89
CA LEU A 300 -3.71 -13.71 -15.16
C LEU A 300 -3.31 -14.70 -14.05
N ALA A 301 -3.77 -14.58 -12.80
CA ALA A 301 -3.53 -15.65 -11.80
C ALA A 301 -4.36 -15.56 -10.50
N VAL A 302 -5.68 -15.35 -10.58
CA VAL A 302 -6.53 -15.33 -9.36
C VAL A 302 -6.31 -16.59 -8.50
N GLU A 303 -6.13 -17.76 -9.11
CA GLU A 303 -5.87 -19.01 -8.36
C GLU A 303 -4.45 -19.12 -7.81
N ALA A 304 -3.41 -18.74 -8.56
CA ALA A 304 -2.05 -18.82 -8.02
C ALA A 304 -1.85 -17.85 -6.85
N VAL A 305 -2.47 -16.67 -6.92
CA VAL A 305 -2.36 -15.68 -5.84
C VAL A 305 -3.16 -16.09 -4.60
N LYS A 306 -4.33 -16.74 -4.75
CA LYS A 306 -5.03 -17.38 -3.63
C LYS A 306 -4.19 -18.50 -3.00
N LEU A 307 -3.58 -19.37 -3.82
CA LEU A 307 -2.69 -20.41 -3.32
C LEU A 307 -1.52 -19.83 -2.53
N PHE A 308 -0.94 -18.72 -3.01
CA PHE A 308 0.12 -18.04 -2.28
C PHE A 308 -0.36 -17.45 -0.95
N CYS A 309 -1.54 -16.81 -0.90
CA CYS A 309 -2.13 -16.34 0.35
C CYS A 309 -2.37 -17.49 1.35
N ARG A 310 -2.88 -18.61 0.86
CA ARG A 310 -3.11 -19.83 1.67
C ARG A 310 -1.82 -20.40 2.22
N ASP A 311 -0.79 -20.51 1.37
CA ASP A 311 0.54 -20.99 1.76
C ASP A 311 1.18 -20.08 2.82
N ALA A 312 1.18 -18.76 2.59
CA ALA A 312 1.65 -17.76 3.54
C ALA A 312 0.94 -17.88 4.91
N ALA A 313 -0.39 -17.98 4.92
CA ALA A 313 -1.19 -18.14 6.13
C ALA A 313 -0.95 -19.48 6.86
N ARG A 314 -0.58 -20.53 6.14
CA ARG A 314 -0.24 -21.84 6.72
C ARG A 314 1.14 -21.85 7.34
N ARG A 315 2.13 -21.22 6.70
CA ARG A 315 3.50 -21.09 7.23
C ARG A 315 3.52 -20.38 8.57
N THR A 316 2.74 -19.31 8.70
CA THR A 316 2.60 -18.56 9.97
C THR A 316 1.90 -19.37 11.06
N ARG A 317 1.06 -20.34 10.71
CA ARG A 317 0.46 -21.26 11.69
C ARG A 317 1.42 -22.39 12.09
N ALA A 318 2.20 -22.88 11.13
CA ALA A 318 3.12 -24.00 11.36
C ALA A 318 4.36 -23.61 12.18
N SER A 319 4.65 -22.31 12.32
CA SER A 319 5.78 -21.79 13.07
C SER A 319 5.29 -20.92 14.22
N GLU A 320 5.52 -21.36 15.46
CA GLU A 320 4.97 -20.75 16.69
C GLU A 320 5.38 -19.28 16.87
N ASN A 321 6.51 -18.85 16.30
CA ASN A 321 7.06 -17.50 16.51
C ASN A 321 7.22 -16.70 15.21
N LEU A 322 6.70 -17.17 14.07
CA LEU A 322 6.98 -16.50 12.80
C LEU A 322 6.45 -15.06 12.77
N LEU A 323 5.29 -14.78 13.40
CA LEU A 323 4.72 -13.43 13.45
C LEU A 323 5.53 -12.47 14.32
N GLU A 324 6.16 -12.97 15.39
CA GLU A 324 7.05 -12.17 16.25
C GLU A 324 8.24 -11.64 15.45
N MET A 325 8.72 -12.41 14.47
CA MET A 325 9.86 -12.06 13.62
C MET A 325 9.56 -10.98 12.57
N PHE A 326 8.29 -10.70 12.28
CA PHE A 326 7.95 -9.60 11.37
C PHE A 326 8.21 -8.27 12.06
N PHE A 327 8.75 -7.30 11.34
CA PHE A 327 8.62 -5.92 11.80
C PHE A 327 7.15 -5.46 11.73
N PRO A 328 6.71 -4.52 12.58
CA PRO A 328 5.34 -4.01 12.58
C PRO A 328 4.82 -3.58 11.20
N GLN A 329 5.68 -2.95 10.41
CA GLN A 329 5.37 -2.51 9.04
C GLN A 329 5.16 -3.71 8.10
N GLU A 330 5.96 -4.77 8.23
CA GLU A 330 5.85 -5.98 7.43
C GLU A 330 4.54 -6.73 7.73
N LEU A 331 4.13 -6.81 9.00
CA LEU A 331 2.81 -7.35 9.37
C LEU A 331 1.68 -6.56 8.73
N SER A 332 1.72 -5.23 8.87
CA SER A 332 0.68 -4.38 8.29
C SER A 332 0.60 -4.50 6.77
N MET A 333 1.76 -4.62 6.10
CA MET A 333 1.86 -4.80 4.66
C MET A 333 1.36 -6.18 4.20
N ALA A 334 1.73 -7.25 4.90
CA ALA A 334 1.29 -8.60 4.59
C ALA A 334 -0.23 -8.74 4.73
N LEU A 335 -0.80 -8.24 5.83
CA LEU A 335 -2.25 -8.29 6.06
C LEU A 335 -3.02 -7.43 5.05
N TRP A 336 -2.51 -6.23 4.74
CA TRP A 336 -3.09 -5.37 3.71
C TRP A 336 -3.11 -6.05 2.34
N ALA A 337 -1.99 -6.65 1.97
CA ALA A 337 -1.86 -7.34 0.70
C ALA A 337 -2.88 -8.48 0.60
N MET A 338 -2.99 -9.32 1.64
CA MET A 338 -4.00 -10.38 1.68
C MET A 338 -5.43 -9.83 1.61
N ALA A 339 -5.73 -8.73 2.32
CA ALA A 339 -7.04 -8.09 2.25
C ALA A 339 -7.38 -7.58 0.83
N LYS A 340 -6.40 -7.02 0.11
CA LYS A 340 -6.56 -6.61 -1.29
C LYS A 340 -6.75 -7.79 -2.23
N LEU A 341 -5.98 -8.86 -2.03
CA LEU A 341 -6.00 -10.06 -2.88
C LEU A 341 -7.29 -10.87 -2.72
N MET A 342 -7.79 -10.98 -1.50
CA MET A 342 -9.00 -11.74 -1.20
C MET A 342 -10.29 -10.95 -1.49
N GLY A 343 -10.21 -9.62 -1.43
CA GLY A 343 -11.36 -8.74 -1.56
C GLY A 343 -12.37 -8.91 -0.42
N ARG A 344 -13.51 -8.22 -0.54
CA ARG A 344 -14.63 -8.39 0.41
C ARG A 344 -15.51 -9.53 -0.04
N ARG A 345 -15.76 -10.51 0.83
CA ARG A 345 -16.79 -11.54 0.59
C ARG A 345 -17.89 -11.43 1.65
N PRO A 346 -19.17 -11.43 1.25
CA PRO A 346 -20.27 -11.50 2.22
C PRO A 346 -20.15 -12.73 3.11
N ARG A 347 -20.39 -12.53 4.41
CA ARG A 347 -20.48 -13.54 5.45
C ARG A 347 -21.17 -14.83 4.97
N PHE A 348 -20.54 -15.96 5.30
CA PHE A 348 -21.13 -17.31 5.25
C PHE A 348 -21.63 -17.76 3.89
N LYS A 349 -20.75 -18.42 3.11
CA LYS A 349 -21.11 -19.61 2.29
C LYS A 349 -19.96 -20.32 1.58
N SER A 350 -18.70 -19.95 1.78
CA SER A 350 -17.62 -20.69 1.11
C SER A 350 -16.98 -21.72 2.05
N LYS A 351 -17.10 -23.01 1.71
CA LYS A 351 -16.14 -24.07 2.11
C LYS A 351 -14.76 -23.86 1.44
N ASP A 352 -14.37 -22.59 1.26
CA ASP A 352 -13.12 -22.21 0.61
C ASP A 352 -12.04 -22.17 1.68
N ASP A 353 -11.28 -23.27 1.76
CA ASP A 353 -10.21 -23.45 2.73
C ASP A 353 -9.22 -22.27 2.74
N CYS A 354 -8.99 -21.63 1.59
CA CYS A 354 -8.08 -20.49 1.49
C CYS A 354 -8.56 -19.32 2.34
N PHE A 355 -9.85 -18.99 2.28
CA PHE A 355 -10.39 -17.88 3.06
C PHE A 355 -10.33 -18.16 4.56
N GLN A 356 -10.58 -19.40 4.98
CA GLN A 356 -10.46 -19.79 6.38
C GLN A 356 -9.01 -19.68 6.89
N ASP A 357 -8.03 -20.07 6.08
CA ASP A 357 -6.63 -19.92 6.42
C ASP A 357 -6.24 -18.44 6.54
N VAL A 358 -6.66 -17.58 5.59
CA VAL A 358 -6.42 -16.13 5.65
C VAL A 358 -7.15 -15.46 6.83
N TRP A 359 -8.38 -15.87 7.12
CA TRP A 359 -9.14 -15.36 8.27
C TRP A 359 -8.40 -15.65 9.59
N ARG A 360 -7.88 -16.88 9.75
CA ARG A 360 -7.12 -17.26 10.94
C ARG A 360 -5.79 -16.52 11.02
N PHE A 361 -5.10 -16.32 9.88
CA PHE A 361 -3.92 -15.47 9.82
C PHE A 361 -4.24 -14.05 10.27
N ALA A 362 -5.36 -13.47 9.82
CA ALA A 362 -5.79 -12.15 10.23
C ALA A 362 -6.04 -12.03 11.74
N GLU A 363 -6.65 -13.04 12.37
CA GLU A 363 -6.79 -13.09 13.84
C GLU A 363 -5.43 -13.17 14.55
N SER A 364 -4.51 -14.01 14.08
CA SER A 364 -3.17 -14.12 14.67
C SER A 364 -2.38 -12.81 14.53
N VAL A 365 -2.49 -12.13 13.38
CA VAL A 365 -1.91 -10.80 13.18
C VAL A 365 -2.57 -9.76 14.09
N ALA A 366 -3.89 -9.83 14.31
CA ALA A 366 -4.58 -8.92 15.22
C ALA A 366 -4.09 -9.08 16.66
N SER A 367 -3.93 -10.33 17.12
CA SER A 367 -3.40 -10.65 18.44
C SER A 367 -1.98 -10.12 18.63
N GLU A 368 -1.08 -10.41 17.67
CA GLU A 368 0.30 -9.91 17.67
C GLU A 368 0.36 -8.38 17.55
N ALA A 369 -0.45 -7.77 16.70
CA ALA A 369 -0.48 -6.32 16.57
C ALA A 369 -1.01 -5.62 17.84
N ALA A 370 -1.89 -6.27 18.60
CA ALA A 370 -2.38 -5.74 19.87
C ALA A 370 -1.35 -5.85 21.00
N SER A 371 -0.58 -6.95 21.05
CA SER A 371 0.44 -7.17 22.09
C SER A 371 1.58 -6.14 22.02
N ARG A 372 1.95 -5.73 20.81
CA ARG A 372 3.00 -4.76 20.53
C ARG A 372 2.49 -3.55 19.75
N ILE A 373 1.33 -3.01 20.12
CA ILE A 373 0.70 -1.90 19.36
C ILE A 373 1.54 -0.61 19.38
N CYS A 374 2.29 -0.37 20.45
CA CYS A 374 3.25 0.74 20.56
C CYS A 374 4.38 0.62 19.52
N ASP A 375 4.59 -0.61 19.03
CA ASP A 375 5.24 -1.12 17.83
C ASP A 375 5.12 -0.26 16.56
N PHE A 376 3.87 0.11 16.35
CA PHE A 376 3.36 0.44 15.04
C PHE A 376 3.36 1.95 14.85
N SER A 377 3.67 2.35 13.63
CA SER A 377 3.31 3.69 13.20
C SER A 377 1.79 3.85 13.16
N PRO A 378 1.28 5.09 13.27
CA PRO A 378 -0.13 5.40 13.03
C PRO A 378 -0.68 4.80 11.72
N GLN A 379 0.12 4.86 10.65
CA GLN A 379 -0.22 4.25 9.36
C GLN A 379 -0.34 2.72 9.48
N GLY A 380 0.57 2.07 10.19
CA GLY A 380 0.54 0.62 10.46
C GLY A 380 -0.72 0.20 11.20
N VAL A 381 -1.07 0.88 12.30
CA VAL A 381 -2.30 0.59 13.08
C VAL A 381 -3.55 0.73 12.20
N SER A 382 -3.67 1.85 11.46
CA SER A 382 -4.82 2.08 10.59
C SER A 382 -4.91 1.06 9.45
N THR A 383 -3.77 0.57 8.96
CA THR A 383 -3.69 -0.44 7.90
C THR A 383 -4.16 -1.80 8.40
N ILE A 384 -3.76 -2.22 9.61
CA ILE A 384 -4.28 -3.45 10.23
C ILE A 384 -5.80 -3.34 10.40
N ALA A 385 -6.30 -2.26 11.01
CA ALA A 385 -7.72 -2.03 11.20
C ALA A 385 -8.53 -2.10 9.88
N TRP A 386 -8.06 -1.41 8.84
CA TRP A 386 -8.67 -1.43 7.51
C TRP A 386 -8.69 -2.83 6.90
N SER A 387 -7.60 -3.58 7.07
CA SER A 387 -7.44 -4.91 6.48
C SER A 387 -8.34 -5.93 7.16
N LEU A 388 -8.43 -5.91 8.50
CA LEU A 388 -9.36 -6.73 9.28
C LEU A 388 -10.81 -6.46 8.87
N ALA A 389 -11.19 -5.18 8.75
CA ALA A 389 -12.53 -4.79 8.30
C ALA A 389 -12.82 -5.15 6.84
N THR A 390 -11.80 -5.17 5.98
CA THR A 390 -11.93 -5.59 4.58
C THR A 390 -12.07 -7.12 4.46
N LEU A 391 -11.39 -7.88 5.31
CA LEU A 391 -11.50 -9.35 5.37
C LEU A 391 -12.76 -9.83 6.11
N ASP A 392 -13.60 -8.92 6.64
CA ASP A 392 -14.80 -9.23 7.42
C ASP A 392 -14.52 -10.13 8.65
N VAL A 393 -13.37 -9.93 9.31
CA VAL A 393 -12.99 -10.68 10.52
C VAL A 393 -13.52 -10.05 11.82
N MET A 394 -14.47 -9.12 11.69
CA MET A 394 -14.99 -8.26 12.77
C MET A 394 -15.76 -8.99 13.89
N ASN A 395 -15.85 -10.32 13.82
CA ASN A 395 -16.46 -11.18 14.85
C ASN A 395 -15.45 -12.11 15.54
N GLY A 396 -14.18 -12.09 15.12
CA GLY A 396 -13.11 -12.80 15.80
C GLY A 396 -12.71 -12.08 17.09
N ALA A 397 -12.33 -12.87 18.10
CA ALA A 397 -12.03 -12.35 19.43
C ALA A 397 -10.77 -11.46 19.41
N GLU A 398 -9.75 -11.86 18.63
CA GLU A 398 -8.49 -11.13 18.55
C GLU A 398 -8.64 -9.84 17.74
N ALA A 399 -9.40 -9.87 16.64
CA ALA A 399 -9.73 -8.66 15.90
C ALA A 399 -10.52 -7.66 16.75
N LEU A 400 -11.54 -8.12 17.49
CA LEU A 400 -12.32 -7.27 18.38
C LEU A 400 -11.44 -6.63 19.47
N TYR A 401 -10.54 -7.41 20.08
CA TYR A 401 -9.58 -6.88 21.04
C TYR A 401 -8.64 -5.84 20.42
N PHE A 402 -8.08 -6.14 19.24
CA PHE A 402 -7.25 -5.19 18.50
C PHE A 402 -7.99 -3.88 18.21
N PHE A 403 -9.26 -3.92 17.79
CA PHE A 403 -10.04 -2.70 17.52
C PHE A 403 -10.21 -1.81 18.75
N GLU A 404 -10.47 -2.41 19.92
CA GLU A 404 -10.57 -1.66 21.19
C GLU A 404 -9.23 -1.03 21.58
N VAL A 405 -8.14 -1.79 21.53
CA VAL A 405 -6.79 -1.29 21.86
C VAL A 405 -6.35 -0.21 20.87
N ALA A 406 -6.57 -0.43 19.56
CA ALA A 406 -6.26 0.53 18.51
C ALA A 406 -7.04 1.83 18.66
N ALA A 407 -8.33 1.77 19.03
CA ALA A 407 -9.13 2.96 19.30
C ALA A 407 -8.57 3.77 20.49
N GLN A 408 -8.15 3.10 21.56
CA GLN A 408 -7.56 3.75 22.74
C GLN A 408 -6.22 4.44 22.39
N VAL A 409 -5.30 3.72 21.75
CA VAL A 409 -3.97 4.24 21.37
C VAL A 409 -4.10 5.37 20.36
N ALA A 410 -4.93 5.21 19.32
CA ALA A 410 -5.15 6.24 18.33
C ALA A 410 -5.79 7.49 18.93
N THR A 411 -6.67 7.35 19.92
CA THR A 411 -7.26 8.48 20.65
C THR A 411 -6.19 9.29 21.40
N LEU A 412 -5.27 8.63 22.10
CA LEU A 412 -4.21 9.28 22.87
C LEU A 412 -3.19 10.00 21.98
N ASN A 413 -2.97 9.50 20.76
CA ASN A 413 -1.93 10.00 19.85
C ASN A 413 -2.48 10.49 18.50
N ILE A 414 -3.73 10.94 18.44
CA ILE A 414 -4.43 11.25 17.18
C ILE A 414 -3.67 12.29 16.32
N LYS A 415 -2.95 13.21 16.96
CA LYS A 415 -2.17 14.26 16.27
C LYS A 415 -1.06 13.69 15.39
N ALA A 416 -0.49 12.54 15.77
CA ALA A 416 0.54 11.85 14.99
C ALA A 416 -0.04 11.07 13.80
N TYR A 417 -1.36 10.87 13.74
CA TYR A 417 -1.99 10.16 12.64
C TYR A 417 -2.08 11.08 11.41
N PRO A 418 -1.62 10.64 10.23
CA PRO A 418 -1.90 11.35 9.00
C PRO A 418 -3.40 11.30 8.67
N PRO A 419 -3.94 12.28 7.93
CA PRO A 419 -5.36 12.35 7.55
C PRO A 419 -5.96 11.03 7.06
N GLN A 420 -5.26 10.33 6.17
CA GLN A 420 -5.69 9.05 5.62
C GLN A 420 -5.79 7.94 6.69
N ALA A 421 -4.88 7.91 7.67
CA ALA A 421 -4.92 6.93 8.75
C ALA A 421 -6.14 7.14 9.65
N ILE A 422 -6.48 8.40 9.95
CA ILE A 422 -7.70 8.77 10.70
C ILE A 422 -8.95 8.31 9.93
N ALA A 423 -9.01 8.58 8.62
CA ALA A 423 -10.12 8.15 7.77
C ALA A 423 -10.25 6.62 7.72
N ASN A 424 -9.14 5.90 7.60
CA ASN A 424 -9.12 4.43 7.60
C ASN A 424 -9.61 3.84 8.92
N CYS A 425 -9.16 4.38 10.07
CA CYS A 425 -9.64 3.97 11.39
C CYS A 425 -11.14 4.25 11.55
N CYS A 426 -11.60 5.46 11.18
CA CYS A 426 -13.03 5.79 11.22
C CYS A 426 -13.85 4.80 10.40
N TRP A 427 -13.42 4.53 9.16
CA TRP A 427 -14.09 3.60 8.26
C TRP A 427 -14.12 2.17 8.82
N ALA A 428 -13.00 1.68 9.34
CA ALA A 428 -12.87 0.32 9.84
C ALA A 428 -13.66 0.11 11.14
N PHE A 429 -13.53 1.00 12.12
CA PHE A 429 -14.18 0.86 13.42
C PHE A 429 -15.70 0.96 13.31
N ASN A 430 -16.21 1.75 12.35
CA ASN A 430 -17.64 1.87 12.12
C ASN A 430 -18.29 0.63 11.48
N ARG A 431 -17.50 -0.36 11.06
CA ARG A 431 -17.99 -1.65 10.54
C ARG A 431 -18.35 -2.65 11.64
N LEU A 432 -17.95 -2.40 12.88
CA LEU A 432 -18.33 -3.22 14.03
C LEU A 432 -19.84 -3.15 14.27
N SER A 433 -20.46 -4.31 14.47
CA SER A 433 -21.90 -4.41 14.76
C SER A 433 -22.25 -3.92 16.16
N GLN A 434 -21.31 -4.07 17.11
CA GLN A 434 -21.40 -3.52 18.46
C GLN A 434 -20.13 -2.69 18.67
N LYS A 435 -20.31 -1.44 19.11
CA LYS A 435 -19.20 -0.51 19.33
C LYS A 435 -19.07 -0.29 20.82
N GLY A 436 -17.89 -0.54 21.36
CA GLY A 436 -17.54 -0.17 22.73
C GLY A 436 -17.33 1.34 22.85
N TYR A 437 -17.23 1.80 24.10
CA TYR A 437 -16.99 3.20 24.44
C TYR A 437 -15.73 3.77 23.75
N ALA A 438 -14.63 3.01 23.67
CA ALA A 438 -13.39 3.50 23.11
C ALA A 438 -13.52 3.85 21.62
N ILE A 439 -14.26 3.04 20.84
CA ILE A 439 -14.51 3.28 19.42
C ILE A 439 -15.41 4.51 19.21
N GLU A 440 -16.47 4.64 20.02
CA GLU A 440 -17.36 5.81 19.94
C GLU A 440 -16.62 7.09 20.33
N TYR A 441 -15.79 7.03 21.37
CA TYR A 441 -14.97 8.15 21.82
C TYR A 441 -13.90 8.53 20.79
N PHE A 442 -13.22 7.55 20.20
CA PHE A 442 -12.30 7.78 19.07
C PHE A 442 -12.98 8.54 17.94
N GLY A 443 -14.22 8.17 17.57
CA GLY A 443 -14.96 8.85 16.51
C GLY A 443 -15.14 10.36 16.77
N ARG A 444 -15.34 10.76 18.02
CA ARG A 444 -15.45 12.18 18.42
C ARG A 444 -14.11 12.90 18.29
N VAL A 445 -13.04 12.27 18.81
CA VAL A 445 -11.69 12.84 18.79
C VAL A 445 -11.15 12.94 17.36
N ALA A 446 -11.42 11.94 16.52
CA ALA A 446 -11.09 11.96 15.11
C ALA A 446 -11.81 13.10 14.37
N ALA A 447 -13.09 13.34 14.67
CA ALA A 447 -13.84 14.44 14.06
C ALA A 447 -13.31 15.81 14.47
N ASP A 448 -13.01 15.99 15.75
CA ASP A 448 -12.44 17.22 16.32
C ASP A 448 -11.03 17.51 15.76
N GLU A 449 -10.17 16.49 15.67
CA GLU A 449 -8.84 16.64 15.07
C GLU A 449 -8.92 16.94 13.56
N ALA A 450 -9.80 16.25 12.82
CA ALA A 450 -10.02 16.52 11.41
C ALA A 450 -10.55 17.94 11.17
N LEU A 451 -11.38 18.47 12.06
CA LEU A 451 -11.85 19.85 12.00
C LEU A 451 -10.70 20.85 12.23
N ARG A 452 -9.83 20.61 13.22
CA ARG A 452 -8.68 21.50 13.50
C ARG A 452 -7.66 21.57 12.37
N ARG A 453 -7.44 20.46 11.68
CA ARG A 453 -6.43 20.31 10.62
C ARG A 453 -7.05 20.13 9.24
N ILE A 454 -8.26 20.63 9.03
CA ILE A 454 -9.08 20.33 7.85
C ILE A 454 -8.40 20.64 6.51
N ASP A 455 -7.43 21.56 6.48
CA ASP A 455 -6.64 21.88 5.29
C ASP A 455 -5.61 20.81 4.91
N GLU A 456 -5.24 19.92 5.83
CA GLU A 456 -4.38 18.78 5.57
C GLU A 456 -5.13 17.57 4.99
N PHE A 457 -6.46 17.54 5.13
CA PHE A 457 -7.29 16.40 4.71
C PHE A 457 -7.69 16.55 3.24
N SER A 458 -7.55 15.46 2.49
CA SER A 458 -8.14 15.40 1.15
C SER A 458 -9.66 15.32 1.23
N TRP A 459 -10.34 15.65 0.13
CA TRP A 459 -11.79 15.48 0.04
C TRP A 459 -12.24 14.03 0.26
N GLN A 460 -11.41 13.08 -0.16
CA GLN A 460 -11.63 11.66 0.07
C GLN A 460 -11.57 11.34 1.57
N ASP A 461 -10.59 11.85 2.30
CA ASP A 461 -10.45 11.65 3.74
C ASP A 461 -11.64 12.26 4.50
N CYS A 462 -11.96 13.53 4.23
CA CYS A 462 -13.12 14.21 4.83
C CYS A 462 -14.41 13.43 4.57
N SER A 463 -14.67 13.07 3.31
CA SER A 463 -15.88 12.30 2.93
C SER A 463 -15.95 10.93 3.62
N GLY A 464 -14.80 10.27 3.80
CA GLY A 464 -14.69 8.97 4.46
C GLY A 464 -15.01 9.06 5.94
N ILE A 465 -14.49 10.08 6.62
CA ILE A 465 -14.73 10.32 8.06
C ILE A 465 -16.21 10.62 8.32
N VAL A 466 -16.78 11.61 7.63
CA VAL A 466 -18.18 12.01 7.87
C VAL A 466 -19.15 10.88 7.50
N SER A 467 -18.87 10.12 6.44
CA SER A 467 -19.69 8.97 6.04
C SER A 467 -19.60 7.80 7.02
N ALA A 468 -18.42 7.54 7.59
CA ALA A 468 -18.27 6.51 8.61
C ALA A 468 -19.04 6.86 9.89
N LEU A 469 -19.02 8.14 10.27
CA LEU A 469 -19.61 8.61 11.52
C LEU A 469 -21.10 9.01 11.41
N MET A 470 -21.68 9.07 10.21
CA MET A 470 -23.07 9.52 10.03
C MET A 470 -24.15 8.62 10.67
N ASN A 471 -23.83 7.36 10.97
CA ASN A 471 -24.79 6.38 11.52
C ASN A 471 -24.50 6.00 12.99
N THR A 472 -23.63 6.70 13.70
CA THR A 472 -23.46 6.49 15.16
C THR A 472 -24.65 7.12 15.89
N THR A 473 -25.53 6.32 16.49
CA THR A 473 -26.75 6.77 17.22
C THR A 473 -26.47 7.35 18.62
N PRO A 474 -27.39 8.14 19.24
CA PRO A 474 -28.59 8.81 18.69
C PRO A 474 -28.55 10.36 18.74
N GLN A 475 -27.48 11.00 19.19
CA GLN A 475 -27.25 12.44 18.99
C GLN A 475 -25.82 12.58 18.50
N SER A 476 -25.65 12.71 17.18
CA SER A 476 -24.35 12.98 16.56
C SER A 476 -23.56 13.94 17.43
N SER A 477 -22.40 13.50 17.91
CA SER A 477 -21.61 14.31 18.83
C SER A 477 -21.38 15.67 18.19
N MET A 478 -21.32 16.71 19.03
CA MET A 478 -21.18 18.09 18.53
C MET A 478 -20.02 18.21 17.55
N GLU A 479 -18.90 17.53 17.83
CA GLU A 479 -17.70 17.50 17.01
C GLU A 479 -17.96 16.92 15.61
N VAL A 480 -18.70 15.81 15.52
CA VAL A 480 -19.05 15.17 14.23
C VAL A 480 -19.96 16.07 13.39
N ARG A 481 -20.92 16.76 14.02
CA ARG A 481 -21.79 17.71 13.31
C ARG A 481 -21.03 18.93 12.82
N LEU A 482 -20.16 19.50 13.65
CA LEU A 482 -19.32 20.66 13.28
C LEU A 482 -18.40 20.32 12.12
N LEU A 483 -17.76 19.14 12.15
CA LEU A 483 -16.97 18.67 11.02
C LEU A 483 -17.82 18.55 9.75
N ALA A 484 -19.00 17.92 9.83
CA ALA A 484 -19.85 17.74 8.66
C ALA A 484 -20.35 19.07 8.08
N GLU A 485 -20.72 20.03 8.94
CA GLU A 485 -21.11 21.37 8.54
C GLU A 485 -19.96 22.09 7.83
N GLU A 486 -18.76 22.09 8.40
CA GLU A 486 -17.58 22.70 7.80
C GLU A 486 -17.20 22.05 6.45
N VAL A 487 -17.23 20.72 6.36
CA VAL A 487 -16.95 19.99 5.11
C VAL A 487 -17.98 20.35 4.03
N VAL A 488 -19.27 20.47 4.39
CA VAL A 488 -20.33 20.92 3.47
C VAL A 488 -20.09 22.35 2.99
N ILE A 489 -19.74 23.27 3.89
CA ILE A 489 -19.44 24.68 3.56
C ILE A 489 -18.27 24.76 2.58
N ARG A 490 -17.16 24.07 2.87
CA ARG A 490 -15.97 24.07 1.99
C ARG A 490 -16.25 23.41 0.65
N ALA A 491 -17.04 22.33 0.62
CA ALA A 491 -17.33 21.57 -0.60
C ALA A 491 -18.07 22.38 -1.65
N ARG A 492 -18.93 23.33 -1.23
CA ARG A 492 -19.76 24.16 -2.11
C ARG A 492 -18.96 24.85 -3.22
N SER A 493 -17.83 25.46 -2.90
CA SER A 493 -16.99 26.17 -3.89
C SER A 493 -16.03 25.25 -4.65
N HIS A 494 -16.04 23.96 -4.34
CA HIS A 494 -15.08 22.98 -4.82
C HIS A 494 -15.73 21.78 -5.54
N CYS A 495 -17.04 21.79 -5.81
CA CYS A 495 -17.75 20.65 -6.42
C CYS A 495 -17.07 20.10 -7.70
N LYS A 496 -16.50 20.96 -8.55
CA LYS A 496 -15.79 20.52 -9.77
C LYS A 496 -14.46 19.78 -9.51
N LYS A 497 -13.86 19.96 -8.32
CA LYS A 497 -12.61 19.33 -7.91
C LYS A 497 -12.85 18.07 -7.06
N ILE A 498 -14.07 17.87 -6.57
CA ILE A 498 -14.43 16.74 -5.72
C ILE A 498 -15.00 15.63 -6.60
N GLY A 499 -14.50 14.41 -6.45
CA GLY A 499 -15.05 13.25 -7.17
C GLY A 499 -16.50 12.98 -6.78
N THR A 500 -17.31 12.51 -7.73
CA THR A 500 -18.75 12.24 -7.58
C THR A 500 -19.10 11.45 -6.31
N GLN A 501 -18.35 10.39 -5.99
CA GLN A 501 -18.59 9.58 -4.79
C GLN A 501 -18.35 10.37 -3.50
N ALA A 502 -17.28 11.15 -3.45
CA ALA A 502 -16.96 11.96 -2.28
C ALA A 502 -18.02 13.05 -2.06
N LEU A 503 -18.51 13.68 -3.15
CA LEU A 503 -19.62 14.65 -3.08
C LEU A 503 -20.90 14.01 -2.52
N LEU A 504 -21.29 12.84 -3.05
CA LEU A 504 -22.49 12.14 -2.57
C LEU A 504 -22.35 11.73 -1.10
N ASN A 505 -21.18 11.23 -0.70
CA ASN A 505 -20.91 10.88 0.69
C ASN A 505 -20.99 12.11 1.60
N ILE A 506 -20.42 13.26 1.20
CA ILE A 506 -20.49 14.51 1.96
C ILE A 506 -21.95 14.95 2.11
N ALA A 507 -22.69 15.03 1.02
CA ALA A 507 -24.08 15.49 1.03
C ALA A 507 -24.99 14.56 1.84
N LEU A 508 -24.88 13.25 1.66
CA LEU A 508 -25.65 12.26 2.42
C LEU A 508 -25.32 12.32 3.92
N SER A 509 -24.04 12.49 4.26
CA SER A 509 -23.60 12.63 5.65
C SER A 509 -24.18 13.90 6.28
N GLY A 510 -24.18 15.03 5.56
CA GLY A 510 -24.79 16.28 6.02
C GLY A 510 -26.27 16.12 6.36
N VAL A 511 -27.03 15.44 5.50
CA VAL A 511 -28.46 15.12 5.74
C VAL A 511 -28.66 14.27 6.99
N ARG A 512 -27.86 13.21 7.15
CA ARG A 512 -28.00 12.26 8.26
C ARG A 512 -27.52 12.82 9.59
N LEU A 513 -26.51 13.69 9.55
CA LEU A 513 -25.98 14.43 10.70
C LEU A 513 -26.79 15.71 11.00
N LYS A 514 -27.86 15.98 10.25
CA LYS A 514 -28.78 17.11 10.44
C LYS A 514 -28.11 18.48 10.33
N VAL A 515 -27.20 18.64 9.36
CA VAL A 515 -26.65 19.95 8.99
C VAL A 515 -27.79 20.85 8.51
N ALA A 516 -27.77 22.12 8.96
CA ALA A 516 -28.85 23.07 8.71
C ALA A 516 -29.17 23.24 7.21
N LEU A 517 -30.45 23.43 6.88
CA LEU A 517 -30.92 23.62 5.50
C LEU A 517 -30.25 24.81 4.81
N GLU A 518 -29.94 25.87 5.56
CA GLU A 518 -29.26 27.08 5.07
C GLU A 518 -27.85 26.78 4.56
N VAL A 519 -27.19 25.78 5.15
CA VAL A 519 -25.85 25.32 4.77
C VAL A 519 -25.92 24.26 3.67
N MET A 520 -26.90 23.35 3.74
CA MET A 520 -27.06 22.25 2.78
C MET A 520 -27.56 22.69 1.40
N THR A 521 -28.58 23.56 1.36
CA THR A 521 -29.28 23.96 0.12
C THR A 521 -28.33 24.50 -0.96
N PRO A 522 -27.36 25.41 -0.64
CA PRO A 522 -26.40 25.88 -1.62
C PRO A 522 -25.50 24.77 -2.20
N LEU A 523 -25.03 23.83 -1.37
CA LEU A 523 -24.23 22.70 -1.85
C LEU A 523 -25.04 21.80 -2.80
N VAL A 524 -26.30 21.49 -2.45
CA VAL A 524 -27.15 20.62 -3.29
C VAL A 524 -27.43 21.24 -4.65
N TYR A 525 -27.60 22.57 -4.71
CA TYR A 525 -27.73 23.27 -5.98
C TYR A 525 -26.47 23.15 -6.85
N GLU A 526 -25.29 23.41 -6.27
CA GLU A 526 -24.00 23.28 -6.98
C GLU A 526 -23.71 21.85 -7.44
N ILE A 527 -24.03 20.84 -6.62
CA ILE A 527 -23.92 19.43 -7.01
C ILE A 527 -24.86 19.12 -8.17
N GLY A 528 -26.11 19.60 -8.15
CA GLY A 528 -27.05 19.47 -9.26
C GLY A 528 -26.47 20.00 -10.57
N GLN A 529 -25.97 21.23 -10.55
CA GLN A 529 -25.32 21.86 -11.71
C GLN A 529 -24.08 21.09 -12.17
N ALA A 530 -23.28 20.56 -11.25
CA ALA A 530 -22.11 19.75 -11.58
C ALA A 530 -22.49 18.39 -12.19
N PHE A 531 -23.65 17.84 -11.82
CA PHE A 531 -24.13 16.52 -12.25
C PHE A 531 -24.92 16.53 -13.56
N ASP A 532 -25.41 17.68 -14.03
CA ASP A 532 -26.27 17.82 -15.22
C ASP A 532 -25.63 17.27 -16.54
N GLY A 533 -24.32 16.98 -16.56
CA GLY A 533 -23.65 16.26 -17.66
C GLY A 533 -23.26 14.80 -17.40
N HIS A 534 -23.36 14.30 -16.16
CA HIS A 534 -22.77 13.02 -15.71
C HIS A 534 -23.74 12.11 -14.92
N MET A 535 -25.00 12.53 -14.69
CA MET A 535 -26.00 11.73 -13.94
C MET A 535 -26.23 10.32 -14.51
N HIS A 536 -26.04 10.12 -15.81
CA HIS A 536 -26.21 8.82 -16.48
C HIS A 536 -25.17 7.76 -16.04
N ASN A 537 -24.09 8.17 -15.37
CA ASN A 537 -23.04 7.28 -14.88
C ASN A 537 -23.24 6.86 -13.40
N LEU A 538 -24.30 7.33 -12.74
CA LEU A 538 -24.62 6.92 -11.37
C LEU A 538 -25.37 5.59 -11.35
N ASN A 539 -25.02 4.71 -10.41
CA ASN A 539 -25.77 3.47 -10.19
C ASN A 539 -27.10 3.74 -9.42
N GLU A 540 -27.96 2.72 -9.35
CA GLU A 540 -29.29 2.84 -8.70
C GLU A 540 -29.22 3.17 -7.19
N ILE A 541 -28.13 2.83 -6.51
CA ILE A 541 -27.94 3.15 -5.09
C ILE A 541 -27.60 4.64 -4.96
N ASP A 542 -26.65 5.13 -5.76
CA ASP A 542 -26.22 6.52 -5.75
C ASP A 542 -27.36 7.47 -6.14
N LEU A 543 -28.20 7.07 -7.12
CA LEU A 543 -29.40 7.81 -7.48
C LEU A 543 -30.39 7.92 -6.31
N ARG A 544 -30.60 6.84 -5.55
CA ARG A 544 -31.48 6.87 -4.36
C ARG A 544 -30.91 7.72 -3.24
N GLN A 545 -29.61 7.69 -3.02
CA GLN A 545 -28.93 8.55 -2.05
C GLN A 545 -29.06 10.02 -2.46
N TRP A 546 -28.92 10.31 -3.75
CA TRP A 546 -29.10 11.64 -4.29
C TRP A 546 -30.54 12.15 -4.11
N GLU A 547 -31.53 11.30 -4.36
CA GLU A 547 -32.93 11.61 -4.07
C GLU A 547 -33.18 11.91 -2.58
N GLU A 548 -32.55 11.16 -1.67
CA GLU A 548 -32.62 11.42 -0.22
C GLU A 548 -32.13 12.85 0.11
N VAL A 549 -31.00 13.25 -0.49
CA VAL A 549 -30.42 14.59 -0.33
C VAL A 549 -31.32 15.69 -0.89
N GLN A 550 -31.86 15.50 -2.09
CA GLN A 550 -32.77 16.45 -2.72
C GLN A 550 -34.06 16.64 -1.92
N ARG A 551 -34.64 15.54 -1.41
CA ARG A 551 -35.84 15.58 -0.56
C ARG A 551 -35.59 16.35 0.73
N TYR A 552 -34.43 16.15 1.37
CA TYR A 552 -34.07 16.87 2.60
C TYR A 552 -34.04 18.39 2.38
N CYS A 553 -33.51 18.85 1.24
CA CYS A 553 -33.37 20.30 0.95
C CYS A 553 -34.57 20.90 0.22
N HIS A 554 -35.64 20.13 -0.04
CA HIS A 554 -36.81 20.56 -0.82
C HIS A 554 -36.46 21.06 -2.24
N ILE A 555 -35.37 20.58 -2.84
CA ILE A 555 -34.96 20.95 -4.21
C ILE A 555 -35.44 19.88 -5.18
N HIS A 556 -36.09 20.30 -6.28
CA HIS A 556 -36.31 19.47 -7.47
C HIS A 556 -35.40 19.97 -8.60
N VAL A 557 -34.34 19.22 -8.92
CA VAL A 557 -33.52 19.48 -10.11
C VAL A 557 -34.14 18.70 -11.29
N PRO A 558 -34.47 19.34 -12.43
CA PRO A 558 -35.05 18.66 -13.58
C PRO A 558 -34.03 17.68 -14.19
N GLY A 559 -34.30 16.38 -14.13
CA GLY A 559 -33.37 15.34 -14.63
C GLY A 559 -33.46 14.01 -13.89
N SER A 560 -34.01 14.00 -12.67
CA SER A 560 -34.48 12.75 -12.07
C SER A 560 -35.73 12.31 -12.82
N THR A 561 -35.81 11.04 -13.21
CA THR A 561 -36.99 10.45 -13.84
C THR A 561 -38.14 10.31 -12.83
N ALA A 562 -38.58 11.42 -12.25
CA ALA A 562 -39.85 11.54 -11.54
C ALA A 562 -40.98 11.65 -12.59
N GLY A 563 -41.19 10.57 -13.35
CA GLY A 563 -42.18 10.54 -14.44
C GLY A 563 -42.64 9.14 -14.86
N LYS A 564 -42.20 8.08 -14.16
CA LYS A 564 -42.79 6.73 -14.30
C LYS A 564 -43.16 6.18 -12.94
N SER A 565 -44.12 6.83 -12.29
CA SER A 565 -44.89 6.19 -11.22
C SER A 565 -45.51 4.92 -11.78
N ARG A 566 -45.08 3.77 -11.25
CA ARG A 566 -45.67 2.46 -11.48
C ARG A 566 -47.18 2.54 -11.26
N GLU A 567 -47.96 2.30 -12.33
CA GLU A 567 -49.33 1.81 -12.19
C GLU A 567 -49.26 0.48 -11.46
N TRP A 568 -49.65 0.49 -10.19
CA TRP A 568 -49.87 -0.71 -9.42
C TRP A 568 -51.18 -1.34 -9.91
N LYS A 569 -51.09 -2.29 -10.85
CA LYS A 569 -52.24 -3.13 -11.22
C LYS A 569 -52.63 -3.99 -10.02
N SER A 570 -53.72 -3.58 -9.34
CA SER A 570 -54.42 -4.38 -8.35
C SER A 570 -55.16 -5.55 -9.02
N GLY A 571 -54.47 -6.68 -9.21
CA GLY A 571 -55.08 -7.92 -9.69
C GLY A 571 -55.81 -8.67 -8.57
N ARG A 572 -57.01 -8.23 -8.17
CA ARG A 572 -57.98 -9.13 -7.53
C ARG A 572 -58.74 -9.89 -8.62
N GLY A 573 -58.22 -11.05 -9.01
CA GLY A 573 -58.97 -12.02 -9.81
C GLY A 573 -59.99 -12.75 -8.93
N ARG A 574 -61.27 -12.38 -9.07
CA ARG A 574 -62.42 -13.15 -8.59
C ARG A 574 -62.39 -14.54 -9.22
N ARG A 575 -62.42 -15.59 -8.38
CA ARG A 575 -62.88 -16.93 -8.79
C ARG A 575 -64.40 -16.86 -8.99
N GLY A 576 -64.86 -17.38 -10.12
CA GLY A 576 -66.29 -17.51 -10.42
C GLY A 576 -66.52 -18.66 -11.39
N LYS A 577 -67.15 -19.71 -10.84
CA LYS A 577 -67.68 -20.94 -11.43
C LYS A 577 -66.69 -22.06 -11.75
#